data_AF-A0A3D0SLE6-F1
#
_entry.id   AF-A0A3D0SLE6-F1
#
_cell.length_a   1.000
_cell.length_b   1.000
_cell.length_c   1.000
_cell.angle_alpha   90.00
_cell.angle_beta   90.00
_cell.angle_gamma   90.00
#
_symmetry.space_group_name_H-M   'P 1'
#
loop_
_entity.id
_entity.type
_entity.pdbx_description
1 polymer ?
#
loop_
_entity_poly.entity_id
_entity_poly.type
_entity_poly.pdbx_seq_one_letter_code
_entity_poly.pdbx_strand_id
1 'polypeptide(L)'
;MMNPYALLDVFSLDEAVQAITDIVQPKTPEEKNTVALTRRSLQGDIHSKKLKATVTEVQKFQEERVGMRRISIDDTTDRRPIIQHPYTETIIRITRADLLAWCEQKGTRPALLFSESPP
;
A
#
# COMPACT_ATOMS: atom_id res chain seq x y z
N MET A 1 5.70 16.16 -16.90
CA MET A 1 4.64 15.18 -16.56
C MET A 1 3.67 15.85 -15.61
N MET A 2 2.36 15.65 -15.77
CA MET A 2 1.36 16.22 -14.86
C MET A 2 1.39 15.44 -13.55
N ASN A 3 1.45 16.13 -12.41
CA ASN A 3 1.48 15.50 -11.09
C ASN A 3 0.13 14.81 -10.80
N PRO A 4 0.07 13.46 -10.72
CA PRO A 4 -1.19 12.74 -10.54
C PRO A 4 -1.77 12.85 -9.12
N TYR A 5 -0.95 13.24 -8.14
CA TYR A 5 -1.32 13.33 -6.72
C TYR A 5 -1.69 14.76 -6.29
N ALA A 6 -1.48 15.75 -7.15
CA ALA A 6 -1.77 17.16 -6.84
C ALA A 6 -3.24 17.43 -6.49
N LEU A 7 -4.14 16.59 -7.00
CA LEU A 7 -5.60 16.70 -6.82
C LEU A 7 -6.16 15.76 -5.74
N LEU A 8 -5.32 14.91 -5.13
CA LEU A 8 -5.78 13.98 -4.10
C LEU A 8 -5.67 14.61 -2.70
N ASP A 9 -6.79 14.63 -1.98
CA ASP A 9 -6.83 15.08 -0.58
C ASP A 9 -6.57 13.93 0.41
N VAL A 10 -6.72 12.68 -0.04
CA VAL A 10 -6.56 11.48 0.79
C VAL A 10 -5.78 10.43 0.00
N PHE A 11 -4.82 9.82 0.68
CA PHE A 11 -3.92 8.80 0.15
C PHE A 11 -4.13 7.48 0.87
N SER A 12 -4.15 6.38 0.13
CA SER A 12 -3.80 5.07 0.70
C SER A 12 -2.32 5.05 1.11
N LEU A 13 -1.93 4.07 1.93
CA LEU A 13 -0.52 3.91 2.30
C LEU A 13 0.39 3.77 1.07
N ASP A 14 -0.06 3.04 0.05
CA ASP A 14 0.74 2.77 -1.15
C ASP A 14 0.87 4.03 -2.01
N GLU A 15 -0.21 4.80 -2.18
CA GLU A 15 -0.18 6.10 -2.87
C GLU A 15 0.70 7.11 -2.12
N ALA A 16 0.68 7.11 -0.79
CA ALA A 16 1.53 7.98 0.02
C ALA A 16 3.02 7.64 -0.17
N VAL A 17 3.37 6.34 -0.21
CA VAL A 17 4.75 5.91 -0.51
C VAL A 17 5.17 6.36 -1.89
N GLN A 18 4.33 6.14 -2.91
CA GLN A 18 4.60 6.56 -4.28
C GLN A 18 4.75 8.09 -4.40
N ALA A 19 3.90 8.85 -3.72
CA ALA A 19 3.94 10.31 -3.74
C ALA A 19 5.20 10.88 -3.07
N ILE A 20 5.74 10.19 -2.06
CA ILE A 20 7.01 10.55 -1.42
C ILE A 20 8.19 10.18 -2.31
N THR A 21 8.23 8.95 -2.84
CA THR A 21 9.42 8.41 -3.51
C THR A 21 9.50 8.66 -5.01
N ASP A 22 8.40 9.08 -5.66
CA ASP A 22 8.27 9.16 -7.13
C ASP A 22 8.46 7.81 -7.86
N ILE A 23 8.19 6.71 -7.17
CA ILE A 23 8.41 5.35 -7.72
C ILE A 23 7.06 4.62 -7.79
N VAL A 24 6.44 4.62 -8.97
CA VAL A 24 5.16 3.92 -9.20
C VAL A 24 5.37 2.41 -9.31
N GLN A 25 6.42 1.98 -10.01
CA GLN A 25 6.78 0.57 -10.18
C GLN A 25 8.29 0.37 -10.01
N PRO A 26 8.77 -0.15 -8.86
CA PRO A 26 10.19 -0.31 -8.61
C PRO A 26 10.77 -1.46 -9.46
N LYS A 27 11.74 -1.14 -10.31
CA LYS A 27 12.43 -2.08 -11.20
C LYS A 27 13.78 -2.49 -10.66
N THR A 28 14.52 -1.55 -10.05
CA THR A 28 15.86 -1.82 -9.50
C THR A 28 15.81 -2.29 -8.05
N PRO A 29 16.85 -3.01 -7.56
CA PRO A 29 16.96 -3.36 -6.14
C PRO A 29 16.97 -2.14 -5.22
N GLU A 30 17.58 -1.04 -5.67
CA GLU A 30 17.65 0.23 -4.93
C GLU A 30 16.27 0.86 -4.78
N GLU A 31 15.50 0.95 -5.87
CA GLU A 31 14.12 1.46 -5.85
C GLU A 31 13.23 0.61 -4.93
N LYS A 32 13.36 -0.72 -5.00
CA LYS A 32 12.62 -1.64 -4.11
C LYS A 32 12.96 -1.40 -2.65
N ASN A 33 14.23 -1.19 -2.33
CA ASN A 33 14.66 -0.88 -0.97
C ASN A 33 14.12 0.47 -0.51
N THR A 34 14.20 1.51 -1.33
CA THR A 34 13.66 2.84 -1.01
C THR A 34 12.15 2.78 -0.73
N VAL A 35 11.38 2.14 -1.61
CA VAL A 35 9.93 1.94 -1.42
C VAL A 35 9.64 1.15 -0.14
N ALA A 36 10.36 0.07 0.11
CA ALA A 36 10.16 -0.76 1.30
C ALA A 36 10.50 -0.03 2.61
N LEU A 37 11.59 0.74 2.63
CA LEU A 37 12.01 1.54 3.79
C LEU A 37 11.00 2.66 4.08
N THR A 38 10.58 3.41 3.06
CA THR A 38 9.56 4.46 3.22
C THR A 38 8.23 3.88 3.71
N ARG A 39 7.81 2.75 3.14
CA ARG A 39 6.59 2.05 3.57
C ARG A 39 6.66 1.65 5.04
N ARG A 40 7.76 1.04 5.48
CA ARG A 40 7.97 0.64 6.88
C ARG A 40 8.00 1.85 7.82
N SER A 41 8.62 2.94 7.40
CA SER A 41 8.68 4.19 8.17
C SER A 41 7.28 4.77 8.39
N LEU A 42 6.49 4.92 7.33
CA LEU A 42 5.10 5.38 7.41
C LEU A 42 4.27 4.47 8.30
N GLN A 43 4.34 3.16 8.10
CA GLN A 43 3.63 2.21 8.95
C GLN A 43 4.04 2.36 10.41
N GLY A 44 5.33 2.40 10.73
CA GLY A 44 5.81 2.58 12.12
C GLY A 44 5.30 3.86 12.77
N ASP A 45 5.29 4.97 12.04
CA ASP A 45 4.79 6.25 12.55
C ASP A 45 3.26 6.29 12.69
N ILE A 46 2.52 5.56 11.85
CA ILE A 46 1.07 5.38 12.00
C ILE A 46 0.74 4.52 13.23
N HIS A 47 1.42 3.39 13.40
CA HIS A 47 1.21 2.49 14.54
C HIS A 47 1.57 3.17 15.87
N SER A 48 2.60 4.02 15.86
CA SER A 48 3.00 4.84 17.03
C SER A 48 2.20 6.13 17.20
N LYS A 49 1.16 6.36 16.37
CA LYS A 49 0.28 7.54 16.40
C LYS A 49 0.98 8.88 16.17
N LYS A 50 2.19 8.86 15.59
CA LYS A 50 2.93 10.07 15.19
C LYS A 50 2.41 10.65 13.88
N LEU A 51 1.98 9.78 12.97
CA LEU A 51 1.26 10.15 11.75
C LEU A 51 -0.23 9.90 11.95
N LYS A 52 -1.04 10.94 11.83
CA LYS A 52 -2.50 10.80 11.83
C LYS A 52 -2.94 10.10 10.55
N ALA A 53 -3.65 8.99 10.73
CA ALA A 53 -4.23 8.21 9.66
C ALA A 53 -5.54 7.58 10.13
N THR A 54 -6.50 7.46 9.22
CA THR A 54 -7.71 6.67 9.44
C THR A 54 -7.39 5.22 9.11
N VAL A 55 -7.46 4.35 10.12
CA VAL A 55 -7.25 2.91 9.97
C VAL A 55 -8.60 2.22 10.14
N THR A 56 -9.05 1.52 9.11
CA THR A 56 -10.30 0.75 9.11
C THR A 56 -9.99 -0.71 8.87
N GLU A 57 -10.46 -1.57 9.78
CA GLU A 57 -10.39 -3.01 9.60
C GLU A 57 -11.69 -3.50 8.97
N VAL A 58 -11.57 -4.24 7.87
CA VAL A 58 -12.71 -4.80 7.14
C VAL A 58 -12.54 -6.31 7.09
N GLN A 59 -13.57 -7.05 7.51
CA GLN A 59 -13.59 -8.50 7.31
C GLN A 59 -13.84 -8.82 5.84
N LYS A 60 -12.96 -9.61 5.25
CA LYS A 60 -13.08 -10.13 3.90
C LYS A 60 -13.01 -11.64 3.89
N PHE A 61 -13.44 -12.22 2.78
CA PHE A 61 -13.38 -13.66 2.56
C PHE A 61 -12.46 -13.92 1.37
N GLN A 62 -11.53 -14.85 1.54
CA GLN A 62 -10.72 -15.36 0.44
C GLN A 62 -11.22 -16.75 0.08
N GLU A 63 -11.47 -16.96 -1.19
CA GLU A 63 -11.80 -18.27 -1.73
C GLU A 63 -10.52 -19.08 -1.92
N GLU A 64 -10.41 -20.19 -1.21
CA GLU A 64 -9.29 -21.12 -1.34
C GLU A 64 -9.80 -22.50 -1.76
N ARG A 65 -9.12 -23.10 -2.75
CA ARG A 65 -9.41 -24.47 -3.18
C ARG A 65 -8.67 -25.44 -2.27
N VAL A 66 -9.39 -26.36 -1.65
CA VAL A 66 -8.77 -27.38 -0.79
C VAL A 66 -8.07 -28.41 -1.67
N GLY A 67 -6.75 -28.47 -1.60
CA GLY A 67 -5.98 -29.56 -2.18
C GLY A 67 -6.04 -30.80 -1.31
N MET A 68 -6.82 -31.82 -1.70
CA MET A 68 -6.60 -33.18 -1.19
C MET A 68 -5.40 -33.80 -1.94
N ARG A 69 -4.49 -34.47 -1.23
CA ARG A 69 -3.40 -35.25 -1.85
C ARG A 69 -4.00 -36.25 -2.83
N ARG A 70 -3.65 -36.11 -4.12
CA ARG A 70 -4.21 -36.91 -5.21
C ARG A 70 -3.48 -38.26 -5.28
N ILE A 71 -4.18 -39.38 -5.09
CA ILE A 71 -3.82 -40.65 -5.72
C ILE A 71 -4.44 -40.56 -7.12
N SER A 72 -3.60 -40.51 -8.16
CA SER A 72 -3.99 -40.15 -9.52
C SER A 72 -4.88 -41.23 -10.17
N ILE A 73 -6.15 -40.89 -10.37
CA ILE A 73 -6.97 -41.41 -11.47
C ILE A 73 -7.33 -40.19 -12.31
N ASP A 74 -7.17 -40.33 -13.62
CA ASP A 74 -7.25 -39.30 -14.65
C ASP A 74 -8.66 -38.70 -14.73
N ASP A 75 -8.93 -37.71 -13.89
CA ASP A 75 -10.19 -36.95 -13.87
C ASP A 75 -9.87 -35.50 -14.26
N THR A 76 -10.39 -35.09 -15.42
CA THR A 76 -10.17 -33.78 -16.04
C THR A 76 -11.09 -32.70 -15.48
N THR A 77 -11.98 -33.04 -14.53
CA THR A 77 -12.89 -32.09 -13.90
C THR A 77 -12.41 -31.75 -12.48
N ASP A 78 -11.82 -30.57 -12.27
CA ASP A 78 -11.40 -30.14 -10.93
C ASP A 78 -12.63 -29.76 -10.08
N ARG A 79 -13.21 -30.75 -9.38
CA ARG A 79 -14.40 -30.61 -8.51
C ARG A 79 -14.05 -30.32 -7.03
N ARG A 80 -12.87 -29.75 -6.74
CA ARG A 80 -12.45 -29.50 -5.36
C ARG A 80 -13.39 -28.54 -4.65
N PRO A 81 -13.68 -28.76 -3.35
CA PRO A 81 -14.46 -27.82 -2.57
C PRO A 81 -13.72 -26.49 -2.43
N ILE A 82 -14.47 -25.39 -2.56
CA ILE A 82 -14.01 -24.04 -2.27
C ILE A 82 -14.42 -23.72 -0.83
N ILE A 83 -13.45 -23.32 0.01
CA ILE A 83 -13.72 -22.84 1.36
C ILE A 83 -13.47 -21.33 1.36
N GLN A 84 -14.34 -20.60 2.05
CA GLN A 84 -14.15 -19.18 2.32
C GLN A 84 -13.47 -19.03 3.67
N HIS A 85 -12.23 -18.57 3.67
CA HIS A 85 -11.50 -18.25 4.89
C HIS A 85 -11.70 -16.76 5.21
N PRO A 86 -12.29 -16.41 6.37
CA PRO A 86 -12.37 -15.02 6.79
C PRO A 86 -10.97 -14.52 7.13
N TYR A 87 -10.63 -13.33 6.66
CA TYR A 87 -9.43 -12.61 7.04
C TYR A 87 -9.77 -11.14 7.23
N THR A 88 -8.95 -10.44 8.02
CA THR A 88 -9.10 -9.00 8.24
C THR A 88 -8.17 -8.27 7.30
N GLU A 89 -8.70 -7.36 6.49
CA GLU A 89 -7.90 -6.42 5.72
C GLU A 89 -7.88 -5.06 6.42
N THR A 90 -6.69 -4.49 6.52
CA THR A 90 -6.49 -3.16 7.12
C THR A 90 -6.37 -2.11 6.02
N ILE A 91 -7.34 -1.21 5.97
CA ILE A 91 -7.36 -0.06 5.05
C ILE A 91 -6.82 1.16 5.79
N ILE A 92 -5.74 1.74 5.28
CA ILE A 92 -5.10 2.93 5.86
C ILE A 92 -5.31 4.11 4.91
N ARG A 93 -5.83 5.22 5.44
CA ARG A 93 -6.01 6.48 4.71
C ARG A 93 -5.31 7.63 5.43
N ILE A 94 -4.52 8.39 4.72
CA ILE A 94 -3.71 9.50 5.24
C ILE A 94 -4.16 10.76 4.49
N THR A 95 -4.44 11.85 5.21
CA THR A 95 -4.79 13.11 4.54
C THR A 95 -3.54 13.73 3.93
N ARG A 96 -3.71 14.53 2.87
CA ARG A 96 -2.61 15.27 2.25
C ARG A 96 -1.89 16.15 3.27
N ALA A 97 -2.64 16.84 4.14
CA ALA A 97 -2.07 17.73 5.15
C ALA A 97 -1.21 16.97 6.17
N ASP A 98 -1.69 15.83 6.66
CA ASP A 98 -0.93 15.01 7.61
C ASP A 98 0.32 14.40 6.97
N LEU A 99 0.22 13.97 5.70
CA LEU A 99 1.34 13.43 4.94
C LEU A 99 2.42 14.50 4.70
N LEU A 100 2.02 15.72 4.33
CA LEU A 100 2.93 16.86 4.15
C LEU A 100 3.61 17.25 5.47
N ALA A 101 2.86 17.33 6.56
CA ALA A 101 3.41 17.64 7.89
C ALA A 101 4.43 16.58 8.34
N TRP A 102 4.14 15.30 8.07
CA TRP A 102 5.09 14.22 8.35
C TRP A 102 6.35 14.32 7.51
N CYS A 103 6.22 14.64 6.23
CA CYS A 103 7.36 14.84 5.34
C CYS A 103 8.26 15.99 5.83
N GLU A 104 7.67 17.10 6.23
CA GLU A 104 8.37 18.26 6.80
C GLU A 104 9.16 17.87 8.07
N GLN A 105 8.55 17.12 8.99
CA GLN A 105 9.21 16.63 10.20
C GLN A 105 10.40 15.70 9.92
N LYS A 106 10.34 14.94 8.84
CA LYS A 106 11.42 14.03 8.41
C LYS A 106 12.47 14.71 7.53
N GLY A 107 12.31 16.01 7.23
CA GLY A 107 13.17 16.73 6.29
C GLY A 107 13.13 16.15 4.87
N THR A 108 12.03 15.47 4.50
CA THR A 108 11.85 14.86 3.18
C THR A 108 10.94 15.76 2.35
N ARG A 109 11.37 16.15 1.15
CA ARG A 109 10.49 16.87 0.21
C ARG A 109 9.80 15.85 -0.70
N PRO A 110 8.50 15.55 -0.50
CA PRO A 110 7.77 14.61 -1.33
C PRO A 110 7.78 15.05 -2.79
N ALA A 111 8.32 14.20 -3.65
CA ALA A 111 8.58 14.50 -5.05
C ALA A 111 7.30 14.83 -5.85
N LEU A 112 6.18 14.19 -5.50
CA LEU A 112 4.91 14.36 -6.22
C LEU A 112 3.83 15.06 -5.39
N LEU A 113 4.10 15.63 -4.23
CA LEU A 113 3.06 16.38 -3.48
C LEU A 113 3.14 17.89 -3.70
N PHE A 114 4.25 18.38 -4.22
CA PHE A 114 4.43 19.77 -4.62
C PHE A 114 4.24 19.89 -6.13
N SER A 115 3.39 20.83 -6.55
CA SER A 115 3.33 21.31 -7.92
C SER A 115 4.53 22.23 -8.15
N GLU A 116 5.67 21.70 -8.56
CA GLU A 116 6.72 22.58 -9.08
C GLU A 116 6.29 23.07 -10.46
N SER A 117 5.87 24.33 -10.55
CA SER A 117 6.36 25.15 -11.66
C SER A 117 7.87 25.34 -11.40
N PRO A 118 8.77 24.92 -12.31
CA PRO A 118 10.18 25.26 -12.17
C PRO A 118 10.37 26.79 -12.34
N PRO A 119 11.45 27.38 -11.78
CA PRO A 119 11.82 28.77 -12.01
C PRO A 119 12.13 29.09 -13.47
#